data_AF-A0A1H4QMX5-F1
#
_entry.id   AF-A0A1H4QMX5-F1
#
_cell.length_a   1.000
_cell.length_b   1.000
_cell.length_c   1.000
_cell.angle_alpha   90.00
_cell.angle_beta   90.00
_cell.angle_gamma   90.00
#
_symmetry.space_group_name_H-M   'P 1'
#
loop_
_entity.id
_entity.type
_entity.pdbx_description
1 polymer ?
#
loop_
_entity_poly.entity_id
_entity_poly.type
_entity_poly.pdbx_seq_one_letter_code
_entity_poly.pdbx_strand_id
1 'polypeptide(L)'
;MSTRTVRTSRSCGARFSRAVVAGGAVACGVLAVAAPASAVPSGGQVLCAVGQPCIDNLYQTGTTIVVEWRGDQEWDGYNVRWSRPGRAETQHAVAGGRAGSFRINDVHPGVTYSVKVQGCETHVLSSSTCSPWEEASITVRSSLPYGPDTCKQGFVWREARSSDHVCVTPSTRTATVEENRLASSRRQPGGGAYGPNTCRQGFVWREAYSGDVVCVTPASRTRAAADNAAAPSRRVLG
;
A
#
# COMPACT_ATOMS: atom_id res chain seq x y z
N MET A 1 -42.78 19.33 29.30
CA MET A 1 -43.22 18.14 30.05
C MET A 1 -42.55 16.90 29.45
N SER A 2 -41.49 16.39 30.08
CA SER A 2 -41.14 14.96 30.10
C SER A 2 -39.94 14.78 31.03
N THR A 3 -40.24 14.39 32.26
CA THR A 3 -39.32 14.14 33.36
C THR A 3 -38.74 12.74 33.18
N ARG A 4 -37.42 12.57 33.14
CA ARG A 4 -36.80 11.24 33.27
C ARG A 4 -35.85 11.19 34.46
N THR A 5 -36.21 10.25 35.32
CA THR A 5 -35.80 9.96 36.68
C THR A 5 -34.40 9.35 36.76
N VAL A 6 -33.62 9.85 37.72
CA VAL A 6 -32.34 9.28 38.18
C VAL A 6 -32.62 7.97 38.93
N ARG A 7 -31.88 6.90 38.65
CA ARG A 7 -31.81 5.70 39.50
C ARG A 7 -30.37 5.40 39.91
N THR A 8 -30.12 5.57 41.21
CA THR A 8 -29.00 5.05 41.98
C THR A 8 -29.33 3.65 42.51
N SER A 9 -28.36 2.73 42.48
CA SER A 9 -28.19 1.56 43.39
C SER A 9 -27.13 0.64 42.80
N ARG A 10 -26.30 -0.12 43.51
CA ARG A 10 -25.94 -0.30 44.92
C ARG A 10 -24.69 -1.20 44.85
N SER A 11 -23.70 -0.93 45.69
CA SER A 11 -22.57 -1.81 45.96
C SER A 11 -23.03 -3.06 46.76
N CYS A 12 -22.43 -4.22 46.47
CA CYS A 12 -22.38 -5.37 47.37
C CYS A 12 -21.00 -6.00 47.28
N GLY A 13 -20.35 -6.12 48.44
CA GLY A 13 -19.01 -6.65 48.59
C GLY A 13 -18.96 -8.13 48.95
N ALA A 14 -17.73 -8.64 48.82
CA ALA A 14 -17.09 -9.74 49.53
C ALA A 14 -17.67 -11.16 49.39
N ARG A 15 -16.79 -12.06 48.95
CA ARG A 15 -16.28 -13.14 49.82
C ARG A 15 -14.98 -13.73 49.25
N PHE A 16 -13.91 -13.59 50.04
CA PHE A 16 -12.69 -14.38 49.91
C PHE A 16 -12.99 -15.82 50.32
N SER A 17 -12.46 -16.78 49.59
CA SER A 17 -12.27 -18.15 50.07
C SER A 17 -10.90 -18.63 49.61
N ARG A 18 -10.02 -18.84 50.59
CA ARG A 18 -8.72 -19.50 50.42
C ARG A 18 -8.98 -20.98 50.10
N ALA A 19 -8.42 -21.47 49.00
CA ALA A 19 -8.20 -22.90 48.80
C ALA A 19 -6.69 -23.15 48.81
N VAL A 20 -6.24 -23.85 49.84
CA VAL A 20 -4.94 -24.51 49.92
C VAL A 20 -5.07 -25.80 49.11
N VAL A 21 -4.22 -26.02 48.11
CA VAL A 21 -4.02 -27.36 47.53
C VAL A 21 -2.53 -27.59 47.31
N ALA A 22 -2.16 -28.81 47.69
CA ALA A 22 -0.84 -29.36 47.89
C ALA A 22 0.04 -29.41 46.65
N GLY A 23 1.34 -29.51 46.91
CA GLY A 23 2.37 -29.73 45.91
C GLY A 23 2.17 -31.01 45.12
N GLY A 24 2.50 -30.91 43.84
CA GLY A 24 2.75 -32.03 42.94
C GLY A 24 3.86 -31.61 41.99
N ALA A 25 5.01 -32.26 42.10
CA ALA A 25 6.07 -32.14 41.12
C ALA A 25 5.57 -32.69 39.78
N VAL A 26 5.63 -31.88 38.71
CA VAL A 26 5.36 -32.33 37.35
C VAL A 26 6.52 -31.91 36.46
N ALA A 27 7.04 -32.91 35.76
CA ALA A 27 8.27 -32.91 34.99
C ALA A 27 8.34 -31.82 33.90
N CYS A 28 9.54 -31.27 33.71
CA CYS A 28 9.95 -30.53 32.52
C CYS A 28 9.87 -31.44 31.28
N GLY A 29 8.70 -31.51 30.65
CA GLY A 29 8.55 -32.00 29.29
C GLY A 29 8.94 -30.89 28.31
N VAL A 30 10.01 -31.12 27.55
CA VAL A 30 10.41 -30.26 26.43
C VAL A 30 9.32 -30.35 25.35
N LEU A 31 8.46 -29.33 25.27
CA LEU A 31 7.55 -29.14 24.14
C LEU A 31 8.39 -28.72 22.93
N ALA A 32 8.69 -29.68 22.06
CA ALA A 32 9.18 -29.38 20.73
C ALA A 32 8.05 -28.65 19.97
N VAL A 33 8.20 -27.34 19.81
CA VAL A 33 7.33 -26.54 18.94
C VAL A 33 7.65 -26.96 17.52
N ALA A 34 6.81 -27.82 16.93
CA ALA A 34 6.83 -28.06 15.50
C ALA A 34 6.51 -26.72 14.81
N ALA A 35 7.52 -26.10 14.20
CA ALA A 35 7.31 -24.98 13.30
C ALA A 35 6.33 -25.43 12.20
N PRO A 36 5.35 -24.61 11.78
CA PRO A 36 4.61 -24.91 10.58
C PRO A 36 5.62 -24.95 9.43
N ALA A 37 5.75 -26.12 8.80
CA ALA A 37 6.45 -26.20 7.53
C ALA A 37 5.72 -25.24 6.59
N SER A 38 6.38 -24.14 6.23
CA SER A 38 5.93 -23.26 5.16
C SER A 38 5.87 -24.13 3.90
N ALA A 39 4.67 -24.57 3.54
CA ALA A 39 4.41 -25.14 2.23
C ALA A 39 4.74 -24.03 1.22
N VAL A 40 5.91 -24.11 0.61
CA VAL A 40 6.21 -23.39 -0.62
C VAL A 40 5.14 -23.86 -1.61
N PRO A 41 4.33 -22.97 -2.21
CA PRO A 41 3.48 -23.38 -3.31
C PRO A 41 4.41 -23.78 -4.45
N SER A 42 4.61 -25.09 -4.62
CA SER A 42 5.15 -25.66 -5.84
C SER A 42 4.20 -25.27 -6.97
N GLY A 43 4.77 -24.68 -8.02
CA GLY A 43 4.06 -23.97 -9.09
C GLY A 43 2.75 -24.63 -9.50
N GLY A 44 1.64 -23.95 -9.21
CA GLY A 44 0.34 -24.29 -9.75
C GLY A 44 0.39 -24.14 -11.26
N GLN A 45 -0.04 -25.17 -11.99
CA GLN A 45 -0.28 -25.04 -13.42
C GLN A 45 -1.29 -23.92 -13.63
N VAL A 46 -0.95 -22.96 -14.49
CA VAL A 46 -1.89 -21.92 -14.94
C VAL A 46 -3.01 -22.64 -15.69
N LEU A 47 -4.18 -22.78 -15.06
CA LEU A 47 -5.36 -23.39 -15.66
C LEU A 47 -6.06 -22.35 -16.52
N CYS A 48 -5.78 -22.36 -17.81
CA CYS A 48 -6.38 -21.44 -18.77
C CYS A 48 -7.76 -21.91 -19.24
N ALA A 49 -8.61 -20.94 -19.58
CA ALA A 49 -9.91 -21.22 -20.19
C ALA A 49 -9.76 -21.78 -21.61
N VAL A 50 -10.70 -22.63 -22.03
CA VAL A 50 -10.71 -23.24 -23.37
C VAL A 50 -11.34 -22.28 -24.38
N GLY A 51 -10.79 -22.20 -25.60
CA GLY A 51 -11.31 -21.38 -26.69
C GLY A 51 -10.85 -19.92 -26.66
N GLN A 52 -9.79 -19.62 -25.91
CA GLN A 52 -9.15 -18.31 -25.86
C GLN A 52 -7.64 -18.45 -25.59
N PRO A 53 -6.84 -17.41 -25.89
CA PRO A 53 -5.41 -17.41 -25.58
C PRO A 53 -5.17 -17.56 -24.08
N CYS A 54 -4.10 -18.25 -23.73
CA CYS A 54 -3.69 -18.55 -22.37
C CYS A 54 -2.52 -17.64 -21.97
N ILE A 55 -2.71 -16.78 -20.96
CA ILE A 55 -1.63 -15.96 -20.41
C ILE A 55 -0.70 -16.88 -19.60
N ASP A 56 0.44 -17.23 -20.18
CA ASP A 56 1.41 -18.14 -19.55
C ASP A 56 2.25 -17.40 -18.51
N ASN A 57 2.71 -16.19 -18.85
CA ASN A 57 3.59 -15.40 -17.99
C ASN A 57 3.08 -13.97 -17.89
N LEU A 58 2.98 -13.48 -16.65
CA LEU A 58 2.79 -12.08 -16.36
C LEU A 58 3.78 -11.69 -15.26
N TYR A 59 4.81 -10.94 -15.64
CA TYR A 59 5.89 -10.57 -14.73
C TYR A 59 6.38 -9.15 -14.99
N GLN A 60 7.14 -8.63 -14.03
CA GLN A 60 7.74 -7.31 -14.12
C GLN A 60 9.26 -7.40 -14.29
N THR A 61 9.80 -6.52 -15.12
CA THR A 61 11.23 -6.30 -15.29
C THR A 61 11.50 -4.80 -15.17
N GLY A 62 12.09 -4.37 -14.05
CA GLY A 62 12.27 -2.93 -13.78
C GLY A 62 10.93 -2.18 -13.74
N THR A 63 10.77 -1.19 -14.63
CA THR A 63 9.55 -0.39 -14.81
C THR A 63 8.67 -0.88 -15.96
N THR A 64 8.87 -2.11 -16.44
CA THR A 64 8.10 -2.71 -17.52
C THR A 64 7.38 -3.97 -17.04
N ILE A 65 6.08 -4.06 -17.31
CA ILE A 65 5.34 -5.33 -17.23
C ILE A 65 5.45 -6.02 -18.58
N VAL A 66 5.78 -7.31 -18.55
CA VAL A 66 5.79 -8.19 -19.72
C VAL A 66 4.68 -9.21 -19.53
N VAL A 67 3.81 -9.29 -20.54
CA VAL A 67 2.80 -10.35 -20.66
C VAL A 67 3.15 -11.22 -21.85
N GLU A 68 3.09 -12.52 -21.66
CA GLU A 68 3.30 -13.54 -22.68
C GLU A 68 2.15 -14.52 -22.65
N TRP A 69 1.69 -14.92 -23.83
CA TRP A 69 0.58 -15.85 -23.97
C TRP A 69 0.84 -16.86 -25.08
N ARG A 70 0.21 -18.03 -24.95
CA ARG A 70 0.04 -19.00 -26.02
C ARG A 70 -1.36 -18.94 -26.58
N GLY A 71 -1.47 -19.07 -27.89
CA GLY A 71 -2.73 -19.40 -28.56
C GLY A 71 -3.03 -20.88 -28.38
N ASP A 72 -4.29 -21.20 -28.14
CA ASP A 72 -4.88 -22.53 -28.31
C ASP A 72 -4.89 -22.97 -29.78
N GLN A 73 -4.86 -22.01 -30.69
CA GLN A 73 -4.76 -22.18 -32.13
C GLN A 73 -3.88 -21.08 -32.77
N GLU A 74 -3.81 -21.06 -34.09
CA GLU A 74 -3.07 -20.05 -34.85
C GLU A 74 -4.02 -18.90 -35.21
N TRP A 75 -3.95 -17.82 -34.42
CA TRP A 75 -4.82 -16.66 -34.56
C TRP A 75 -4.26 -15.67 -35.60
N ASP A 76 -5.11 -14.99 -36.36
CA ASP A 76 -4.69 -13.97 -37.33
C ASP A 76 -4.20 -12.67 -36.67
N GLY A 77 -4.72 -12.38 -35.49
CA GLY A 77 -4.33 -11.24 -34.67
C GLY A 77 -4.71 -11.43 -33.21
N TYR A 78 -4.07 -10.67 -32.33
CA TYR A 78 -4.49 -10.57 -30.94
C TYR A 78 -4.85 -9.13 -30.62
N ASN A 79 -5.82 -8.95 -29.73
CA ASN A 79 -6.02 -7.68 -29.05
C ASN A 79 -5.54 -7.82 -27.61
N VAL A 80 -4.77 -6.84 -27.18
CA VAL A 80 -4.31 -6.70 -25.79
C VAL A 80 -4.94 -5.46 -25.21
N ARG A 81 -5.58 -5.61 -24.06
CA ARG A 81 -6.08 -4.50 -23.26
C ARG A 81 -5.35 -4.44 -21.94
N TRP A 82 -5.11 -3.23 -21.44
CA TRP A 82 -4.60 -3.08 -20.09
C TRP A 82 -5.16 -1.82 -19.43
N SER A 83 -5.28 -1.88 -18.11
CA SER A 83 -5.83 -0.78 -17.30
C SER A 83 -5.14 -0.68 -15.95
N ARG A 84 -5.32 0.49 -15.32
CA ARG A 84 -4.90 0.75 -13.94
C ARG A 84 -5.95 1.63 -13.24
N PRO A 85 -6.07 1.57 -11.90
CA PRO A 85 -7.02 2.39 -11.14
C PRO A 85 -6.95 3.88 -11.52
N GLY A 86 -8.11 4.47 -11.80
CA GLY A 86 -8.22 5.89 -12.14
C GLY A 86 -7.77 6.28 -13.55
N ARG A 87 -7.55 5.33 -14.46
CA ARG A 87 -7.28 5.59 -15.89
C ARG A 87 -8.19 4.76 -16.79
N ALA A 88 -8.46 5.28 -17.99
CA ALA A 88 -9.18 4.54 -19.01
C ALA A 88 -8.38 3.31 -19.48
N GLU A 89 -9.09 2.25 -19.86
CA GLU A 89 -8.51 1.05 -20.45
C GLU A 89 -7.90 1.40 -21.83
N THR A 90 -6.72 0.86 -22.11
CA THR A 90 -6.04 1.03 -23.39
C THR A 90 -6.10 -0.27 -24.18
N GLN A 91 -6.37 -0.22 -25.48
CA GLN A 91 -6.38 -1.38 -26.38
C GLN A 91 -5.29 -1.26 -27.44
N HIS A 92 -4.60 -2.36 -27.72
CA HIS A 92 -3.63 -2.51 -28.79
C HIS A 92 -3.95 -3.76 -29.61
N ALA A 93 -3.95 -3.64 -30.93
CA ALA A 93 -3.91 -4.80 -31.82
C ALA A 93 -2.44 -5.19 -32.04
N VAL A 94 -2.14 -6.48 -31.92
CA VAL A 94 -0.80 -7.04 -32.15
C VAL A 94 -0.88 -8.19 -33.16
N ALA A 95 0.25 -8.50 -33.78
CA ALA A 95 0.34 -9.55 -34.78
C ALA A 95 -0.12 -10.91 -34.24
N GLY A 96 -0.75 -11.70 -35.10
CA GLY A 96 -1.20 -13.06 -34.82
C GLY A 96 -0.06 -14.09 -34.75
N GLY A 97 -0.46 -15.36 -34.61
CA GLY A 97 0.42 -16.52 -34.50
C GLY A 97 -0.03 -17.48 -33.41
N ARG A 98 0.81 -18.45 -33.05
CA ARG A 98 0.54 -19.42 -31.95
C ARG A 98 0.91 -18.92 -30.55
N ALA A 99 1.52 -17.75 -30.46
CA ALA A 99 1.89 -17.10 -29.21
C ALA A 99 2.10 -15.61 -29.46
N GLY A 100 2.16 -14.84 -28.39
CA GLY A 100 2.48 -13.42 -28.47
C GLY A 100 3.03 -12.88 -27.17
N SER A 101 3.54 -11.66 -27.24
CA SER A 101 3.97 -10.91 -26.06
C SER A 101 3.64 -9.44 -26.21
N PHE A 102 3.44 -8.77 -25.08
CA PHE A 102 3.21 -7.34 -25.02
C PHE A 102 3.91 -6.73 -23.81
N ARG A 103 4.33 -5.47 -23.94
CA ARG A 103 5.08 -4.74 -22.92
C ARG A 103 4.35 -3.46 -22.54
N ILE A 104 4.14 -3.28 -21.25
CA ILE A 104 3.62 -2.03 -20.68
C ILE A 104 4.80 -1.35 -20.00
N ASN A 105 5.22 -0.19 -20.51
CA ASN A 105 6.33 0.58 -19.95
C ASN A 105 5.85 1.62 -18.93
N ASP A 106 6.80 2.19 -18.19
CA ASP A 106 6.57 3.26 -17.21
C ASP A 106 5.49 2.91 -16.17
N VAL A 107 5.53 1.66 -15.71
CA VAL A 107 4.57 1.14 -14.75
C VAL A 107 4.86 1.66 -13.34
N HIS A 108 3.80 1.99 -12.61
CA HIS A 108 3.92 2.67 -11.33
C HIS A 108 3.93 1.64 -10.19
N PRO A 109 4.94 1.65 -9.31
CA PRO A 109 5.00 0.71 -8.19
C PRO A 109 3.88 0.90 -7.17
N GLY A 110 3.43 -0.21 -6.58
CA GLY A 110 2.28 -0.27 -5.68
C GLY A 110 0.92 -0.24 -6.40
N VAL A 111 0.90 -0.15 -7.73
CA VAL A 111 -0.33 -0.16 -8.54
C VAL A 111 -0.56 -1.56 -9.10
N THR A 112 -1.81 -2.02 -9.02
CA THR A 112 -2.26 -3.25 -9.69
C THR A 112 -2.69 -2.93 -11.12
N TYR A 113 -2.06 -3.58 -12.08
CA TYR A 113 -2.41 -3.52 -13.48
C TYR A 113 -3.21 -4.76 -13.85
N SER A 114 -4.30 -4.57 -14.60
CA SER A 114 -5.03 -5.67 -15.24
C SER A 114 -4.68 -5.71 -16.70
N VAL A 115 -4.40 -6.90 -17.21
CA VAL A 115 -4.06 -7.18 -18.60
C VAL A 115 -5.05 -8.21 -19.12
N LYS A 116 -5.58 -7.97 -20.32
CA LYS A 116 -6.51 -8.85 -21.01
C LYS A 116 -6.01 -9.16 -22.40
N VAL A 117 -6.13 -10.41 -22.82
CA VAL A 117 -5.75 -10.85 -24.16
C VAL A 117 -6.92 -11.62 -24.79
N GLN A 118 -7.21 -11.34 -26.05
CA GLN A 118 -8.11 -12.16 -26.87
C GLN A 118 -7.47 -12.43 -28.23
N GLY A 119 -7.80 -13.58 -28.82
CA GLY A 119 -7.44 -13.94 -30.18
C GLY A 119 -8.55 -13.55 -31.15
N CYS A 120 -8.20 -13.18 -32.37
CA CYS A 120 -9.17 -12.87 -33.42
C CYS A 120 -8.78 -13.55 -34.73
N GLU A 121 -9.78 -14.15 -35.37
CA GLU A 121 -9.71 -14.62 -36.74
C GLU A 121 -10.31 -13.55 -37.65
N THR A 122 -9.57 -13.18 -38.68
CA THR A 122 -9.98 -12.23 -39.70
C THR A 122 -10.71 -12.97 -40.80
N HIS A 123 -11.88 -12.45 -41.17
CA HIS A 123 -12.68 -12.98 -42.26
C HIS A 123 -12.62 -12.02 -43.44
N VAL A 124 -12.47 -12.55 -44.66
CA VAL A 124 -12.28 -11.73 -45.86
C VAL A 124 -13.55 -10.93 -46.23
N LEU A 125 -14.74 -11.47 -45.92
CA LEU A 125 -16.04 -10.90 -46.30
C LEU A 125 -16.99 -10.66 -45.13
N SER A 126 -16.52 -10.81 -43.89
CA SER A 126 -17.32 -10.59 -42.69
C SER A 126 -16.48 -9.96 -41.57
N SER A 127 -17.13 -9.52 -40.50
CA SER A 127 -16.44 -9.02 -39.32
C SER A 127 -15.58 -10.10 -38.68
N SER A 128 -14.37 -9.75 -38.23
CA SER A 128 -13.51 -10.66 -37.48
C SER A 128 -14.26 -11.28 -36.29
N THR A 129 -14.01 -12.56 -36.06
CA THR A 129 -14.54 -13.28 -34.89
C THR A 129 -13.45 -13.36 -33.86
N CYS A 130 -13.73 -12.92 -32.63
CA CYS A 130 -12.75 -12.92 -31.55
C CYS A 130 -13.19 -13.84 -30.42
N SER A 131 -12.21 -14.44 -29.76
CA SER A 131 -12.41 -15.19 -28.52
C SER A 131 -12.92 -14.27 -27.39
N PRO A 132 -13.43 -14.85 -26.29
CA PRO A 132 -13.54 -14.10 -25.05
C PRO A 132 -12.15 -13.68 -24.54
N TRP A 133 -12.15 -12.76 -23.57
CA TRP A 133 -10.93 -12.23 -22.97
C TRP A 133 -10.40 -13.16 -21.88
N GLU A 134 -9.11 -13.48 -21.96
CA GLU A 134 -8.35 -13.99 -20.82
C GLU A 134 -7.83 -12.80 -20.01
N GLU A 135 -7.97 -12.81 -18.69
CA GLU A 135 -7.58 -11.71 -17.81
C GLU A 135 -6.60 -12.18 -16.73
N ALA A 136 -5.53 -11.39 -16.54
CA ALA A 136 -4.59 -11.55 -15.45
C ALA A 136 -4.23 -10.19 -14.85
N SER A 137 -3.91 -10.17 -13.56
CA SER A 137 -3.51 -8.95 -12.86
C SER A 137 -2.18 -9.13 -12.15
N ILE A 138 -1.38 -8.06 -12.12
CA ILE A 138 -0.11 -8.02 -11.42
C ILE A 138 0.01 -6.71 -10.62
N THR A 139 0.42 -6.83 -9.36
CA THR A 139 0.81 -5.66 -8.55
C THR A 139 2.29 -5.37 -8.76
N VAL A 140 2.58 -4.18 -9.26
CA VAL A 140 3.96 -3.77 -9.52
C VAL A 140 4.69 -3.56 -8.20
N ARG A 141 5.77 -4.31 -7.97
CA ARG A 141 6.70 -4.08 -6.86
C ARG A 141 7.73 -3.04 -7.29
N SER A 142 8.12 -2.16 -6.37
CA SER A 142 9.22 -1.24 -6.65
C SER A 142 10.53 -2.00 -6.78
N SER A 143 11.29 -1.70 -7.83
CA SER A 143 12.68 -2.17 -7.99
C SER A 143 13.69 -1.36 -7.18
N LEU A 144 13.22 -0.34 -6.43
CA LEU A 144 14.08 0.57 -5.70
C LEU A 144 14.35 0.10 -4.26
N PRO A 145 15.51 0.46 -3.67
CA PRO A 145 15.93 -0.02 -2.35
C PRO A 145 14.91 0.21 -1.23
N TYR A 146 14.15 1.32 -1.29
CA TYR A 146 13.18 1.71 -0.27
C TYR A 146 11.75 1.74 -0.81
N GLY A 147 11.45 0.89 -1.80
CA GLY A 147 10.09 0.79 -2.30
C GLY A 147 9.64 2.01 -3.12
N PRO A 148 8.32 2.25 -3.25
CA PRO A 148 7.77 3.39 -3.98
C PRO A 148 8.09 4.75 -3.34
N ASP A 149 8.45 4.76 -2.05
CA ASP A 149 8.77 5.97 -1.30
C ASP A 149 10.25 6.38 -1.43
N THR A 150 11.05 5.67 -2.24
CA THR A 150 12.47 6.00 -2.46
C THR A 150 12.64 7.43 -2.94
N CYS A 151 13.38 8.24 -2.19
CA CYS A 151 13.67 9.63 -2.53
C CYS A 151 14.74 9.75 -3.63
N LYS A 152 14.64 10.80 -4.45
CA LYS A 152 15.71 11.20 -5.38
C LYS A 152 16.99 11.53 -4.61
N GLN A 153 18.14 11.40 -5.26
CA GLN A 153 19.42 11.78 -4.68
C GLN A 153 19.39 13.22 -4.14
N GLY A 154 19.93 13.43 -2.93
CA GLY A 154 19.89 14.72 -2.22
C GLY A 154 18.66 14.93 -1.35
N PHE A 155 17.68 14.03 -1.39
CA PHE A 155 16.51 14.04 -0.52
C PHE A 155 16.52 12.84 0.43
N VAL A 156 15.87 13.02 1.59
CA VAL A 156 15.69 12.01 2.62
C VAL A 156 14.25 12.06 3.14
N TRP A 157 13.75 10.98 3.75
CA TRP A 157 12.46 11.02 4.42
C TRP A 157 12.45 12.03 5.56
N ARG A 158 11.38 12.83 5.65
CA ARG A 158 11.18 13.85 6.69
C ARG A 158 11.08 13.23 8.07
N GLU A 159 10.43 12.07 8.17
CA GLU A 159 10.28 11.31 9.41
C GLU A 159 9.67 12.13 10.57
N ALA A 160 8.64 12.94 10.27
CA ALA A 160 7.86 13.59 11.33
C ALA A 160 7.20 12.56 12.28
N ARG A 161 7.01 11.33 11.78
CA ARG A 161 6.79 10.09 12.51
C ARG A 161 7.45 8.94 11.74
N SER A 162 7.48 7.74 12.31
CA SER A 162 8.09 6.56 11.67
C SER A 162 7.54 6.21 10.29
N SER A 163 6.25 6.49 10.02
CA SER A 163 5.62 6.23 8.72
C SER A 163 5.59 7.44 7.77
N ASP A 164 6.28 8.54 8.10
CA ASP A 164 6.28 9.77 7.30
C ASP A 164 7.42 9.76 6.29
N HIS A 165 7.13 9.20 5.11
CA HIS A 165 8.08 9.08 4.00
C HIS A 165 7.96 10.22 2.97
N VAL A 166 7.66 11.44 3.44
CA VAL A 166 7.72 12.64 2.60
C VAL A 166 9.17 13.01 2.33
N CYS A 167 9.57 13.10 1.05
CA CYS A 167 10.95 13.41 0.67
C CYS A 167 11.23 14.91 0.85
N VAL A 168 12.24 15.23 1.66
CA VAL A 168 12.67 16.60 2.00
C VAL A 168 14.19 16.70 1.97
N THR A 169 14.73 17.92 2.10
CA THR A 169 16.17 18.11 2.25
C THR A 169 16.66 17.57 3.61
N PRO A 170 17.94 17.19 3.74
CA PRO A 170 18.51 16.79 5.02
C PRO A 170 18.33 17.84 6.12
N SER A 171 18.42 19.13 5.79
CA SER A 171 18.18 20.23 6.74
C SER A 171 16.75 20.25 7.29
N THR A 172 15.75 20.00 6.44
CA THR A 172 14.35 19.91 6.86
C THR A 172 14.09 18.68 7.75
N ARG A 173 14.72 17.53 7.46
CA ARG A 173 14.65 16.35 8.35
C ARG A 173 15.20 16.69 9.73
N THR A 174 16.37 17.33 9.80
CA THR A 174 16.96 17.77 11.07
C THR A 174 16.06 18.73 11.84
N ALA A 175 15.47 19.73 11.16
CA ALA A 175 14.52 20.65 11.78
C ALA A 175 13.27 19.93 12.32
N THR A 176 12.74 18.96 11.57
CA THR A 176 11.56 18.17 11.96
C THR A 176 11.84 17.34 13.22
N VAL A 177 13.03 16.73 13.31
CA VAL A 177 13.45 15.97 14.49
C VAL A 177 13.55 16.88 15.72
N GLU A 178 14.14 18.08 15.56
CA GLU A 178 14.25 19.03 16.67
C GLU A 178 12.88 19.57 17.12
N GLU A 179 11.98 19.82 16.17
CA GLU A 179 10.58 20.16 16.48
C GLU A 179 9.87 19.08 17.28
N ASN A 180 10.09 17.80 16.93
CA ASN A 180 9.56 16.67 17.68
C ASN A 180 10.14 16.61 19.11
N ARG A 181 11.44 16.90 19.29
CA ARG A 181 12.06 16.98 20.64
C ARG A 181 11.48 18.12 21.48
N LEU A 182 11.23 19.27 20.87
CA LEU A 182 10.69 20.46 21.54
C LEU A 182 9.16 20.46 21.67
N ALA A 183 8.48 19.44 21.15
CA ALA A 183 7.02 19.39 21.08
C ALA A 183 6.35 19.62 22.45
N SER A 184 6.87 19.01 23.51
CA SER A 184 6.32 19.10 24.86
C SER A 184 6.53 20.48 25.49
N SER A 185 7.72 21.08 25.32
CA SER A 185 8.05 22.40 25.89
C SER A 185 7.27 23.54 25.23
N ARG A 186 6.74 23.31 24.03
CA ARG A 186 5.93 24.27 23.26
C ARG A 186 4.42 24.14 23.48
N ARG A 187 3.97 23.18 24.29
CA ARG A 187 2.55 23.04 24.70
C ARG A 187 2.24 23.91 25.92
N GLN A 188 1.01 24.41 25.99
CA GLN A 188 0.52 25.12 27.17
C GLN A 188 0.44 24.16 28.36
N PRO A 189 1.09 24.47 29.49
CA PRO A 189 0.94 23.67 30.71
C PRO A 189 -0.54 23.58 31.10
N GLY A 190 -1.03 22.37 31.41
CA GLY A 190 -2.44 22.14 31.75
C GLY A 190 -3.41 22.13 30.55
N GLY A 191 -2.92 22.36 29.32
CA GLY A 191 -3.75 22.42 28.12
C GLY A 191 -4.36 23.80 27.89
N GLY A 192 -5.42 23.87 27.08
CA GLY A 192 -6.10 25.12 26.76
C GLY A 192 -7.35 24.90 25.91
N ALA A 193 -7.77 25.93 25.17
CA ALA A 193 -9.01 25.95 24.39
C ALA A 193 -9.17 24.78 23.40
N TYR A 194 -8.07 24.16 22.99
CA TYR A 194 -8.03 23.04 22.04
C TYR A 194 -7.59 21.73 22.71
N GLY A 195 -7.76 21.61 24.02
CA GLY A 195 -7.41 20.44 24.82
C GLY A 195 -5.92 20.36 25.21
N PRO A 196 -5.43 19.16 25.60
CA PRO A 196 -4.08 18.97 26.15
C PRO A 196 -2.93 19.32 25.18
N ASN A 197 -3.20 19.32 23.88
CA ASN A 197 -2.21 19.63 22.85
C ASN A 197 -2.20 21.12 22.46
N THR A 198 -2.91 21.98 23.19
CA THR A 198 -2.92 23.43 22.91
C THR A 198 -1.50 23.98 22.91
N CYS A 199 -1.12 24.65 21.83
CA CYS A 199 0.21 25.25 21.70
C CYS A 199 0.32 26.56 22.48
N ARG A 200 1.54 26.86 22.96
CA ARG A 200 1.86 28.16 23.55
C ARG A 200 1.68 29.28 22.52
N GLN A 201 1.44 30.51 23.00
CA GLN A 201 1.37 31.68 22.13
C GLN A 201 2.63 31.78 21.25
N GLY A 202 2.45 32.02 19.95
CA GLY A 202 3.52 32.03 18.95
C GLY A 202 3.80 30.67 18.29
N PHE A 203 3.18 29.59 18.76
CA PHE A 203 3.27 28.25 18.16
C PHE A 203 1.91 27.78 17.62
N VAL A 204 1.96 26.92 16.61
CA VAL A 204 0.81 26.29 15.96
C VAL A 204 1.08 24.81 15.77
N TRP A 205 0.04 24.00 15.56
CA TRP A 205 0.23 22.61 15.15
C TRP A 205 0.90 22.55 13.78
N ARG A 206 1.88 21.66 13.62
CA ARG A 206 2.63 21.49 12.38
C ARG A 206 1.77 20.94 11.25
N GLU A 207 0.85 20.04 11.56
CA GLU A 207 -0.06 19.45 10.58
C GLU A 207 0.65 18.81 9.37
N ALA A 208 1.81 18.19 9.60
CA ALA A 208 2.56 17.50 8.55
C ALA A 208 1.80 16.29 7.98
N TYR A 209 0.88 15.73 8.77
CA TYR A 209 -0.02 14.64 8.42
C TYR A 209 -1.29 14.73 9.30
N SER A 210 -2.32 13.94 8.97
CA SER A 210 -3.55 13.89 9.78
C SER A 210 -3.26 13.45 11.21
N GLY A 211 -3.58 14.33 12.18
CA GLY A 211 -3.30 14.13 13.60
C GLY A 211 -1.94 14.66 14.08
N ASP A 212 -1.13 15.32 13.24
CA ASP A 212 0.13 15.93 13.67
C ASP A 212 -0.08 17.23 14.46
N VAL A 213 -0.16 17.07 15.78
CA VAL A 213 -0.35 18.16 16.75
C VAL A 213 0.96 18.57 17.45
N VAL A 214 2.10 18.38 16.78
CA VAL A 214 3.39 18.89 17.27
C VAL A 214 3.39 20.42 17.18
N CYS A 215 3.70 21.10 18.29
CA CYS A 215 3.74 22.56 18.33
C CYS A 215 5.03 23.10 17.71
N VAL A 216 4.90 23.85 16.63
CA VAL A 216 6.00 24.43 15.84
C VAL A 216 5.73 25.89 15.52
N THR A 217 6.72 26.59 14.94
CA THR A 217 6.53 27.96 14.47
C THR A 217 5.60 27.98 13.25
N PRO A 218 4.86 29.09 13.00
CA PRO A 218 4.02 29.21 11.81
C PRO A 218 4.77 28.95 10.49
N ALA A 219 6.03 29.41 10.38
CA ALA A 219 6.87 29.15 9.22
C ALA A 219 7.14 27.65 8.99
N SER A 220 7.25 26.86 10.06
CA SER A 220 7.50 25.41 9.94
C SER A 220 6.24 24.63 9.58
N ARG A 221 5.04 25.06 10.02
CA ARG A 221 3.77 24.56 9.49
C ARG A 221 3.67 24.80 7.99
N THR A 222 3.99 26.01 7.53
CA THR A 222 4.02 26.33 6.09
C THR A 222 5.02 25.46 5.33
N ARG A 223 6.22 25.23 5.89
CA ARG A 223 7.22 24.34 5.31
C ARG A 223 6.69 22.91 5.17
N ALA A 224 6.09 22.35 6.23
CA ALA A 224 5.55 21.00 6.21
C ALA A 224 4.45 20.83 5.14
N ALA A 225 3.58 21.83 4.96
CA ALA A 225 2.58 21.83 3.89
C ALA A 225 3.22 21.89 2.50
N ALA A 226 4.23 22.75 2.31
CA ALA A 226 4.96 22.85 1.04
C ALA A 226 5.71 21.54 0.70
N ASP A 227 6.29 20.88 1.70
CA ASP A 227 6.95 19.59 1.52
C ASP A 227 5.98 18.49 1.13
N ASN A 228 4.77 18.46 1.71
CA ASN A 228 3.73 17.52 1.31
C ASN A 228 3.32 17.74 -0.15
N ALA A 229 3.16 19.00 -0.57
CA ALA A 229 2.82 19.34 -1.95
C ALA A 229 3.93 18.96 -2.94
N ALA A 230 5.19 19.11 -2.55
CA ALA A 230 6.35 18.76 -3.38
C ALA A 230 6.77 17.27 -3.27
N ALA A 231 6.14 16.48 -2.40
CA ALA A 231 6.55 15.11 -2.13
C ALA A 231 6.59 14.21 -3.39
N PRO A 232 5.61 14.25 -4.31
CA PRO A 232 5.63 13.42 -5.52
C PRO A 232 6.87 13.69 -6.38
N SER A 233 7.17 14.96 -6.67
CA SER A 233 8.28 15.33 -7.54
C SER A 233 9.68 15.05 -6.95
N ARG A 234 9.77 14.73 -5.66
CA ARG A 234 11.01 14.39 -4.95
C ARG A 234 11.23 12.89 -4.76
N ARG A 235 10.28 12.05 -5.17
CA ARG A 235 10.42 10.58 -5.23
C ARG A 235 10.98 10.18 -6.58
N VAL A 236 11.67 9.04 -6.64
CA VAL A 236 12.19 8.51 -7.92
C VAL A 236 11.06 8.10 -8.87
N LEU A 237 9.92 7.68 -8.32
CA LEU A 237 8.76 7.14 -9.05
C LEU A 237 7.52 8.05 -9.00
N GLY A 238 7.67 9.30 -8.57
CA GLY A 238 6.57 10.24 -8.33
C GLY A 238 6.52 11.41 -9.29
#